data_AF-A0A3N4DPJ4-F1
#
_entry.id   AF-A0A3N4DPJ4-F1
#
_cell.length_a   1.000
_cell.length_b   1.000
_cell.length_c   1.000
_cell.angle_alpha   90.00
_cell.angle_beta   90.00
_cell.angle_gamma   90.00
#
_symmetry.space_group_name_H-M   'P 1'
#
loop_
_entity.id
_entity.type
_entity.pdbx_description
1 polymer ?
#
loop_
_entity_poly.entity_id
_entity_poly.type
_entity_poly.pdbx_seq_one_letter_code
_entity_poly.pdbx_strand_id
1 'polypeptide(L)'
;MANVKTKLMNAFESLKKEGKKISPYAVEKRAGVANGSCKNHPALLDMILAEKAHFHPNPQVVNKGLPTKKKQVDKKKHDDLVESNKRLRAENDQFREEMKVMATSVAQLTWELHRYKTVTRQHSSNVKSIKI
;
A
#
# COMPACT_ATOMS: atom_id res chain seq x y z
N MET A 1 -31.04 -33.39 12.06
CA MET A 1 -30.28 -32.11 12.17
C MET A 1 -28.80 -32.42 12.11
N ALA A 2 -28.04 -31.81 11.19
CA ALA A 2 -26.59 -31.96 11.17
C ALA A 2 -25.99 -31.34 12.43
N ASN A 3 -25.08 -32.06 13.09
CA ASN A 3 -24.35 -31.58 14.26
C ASN A 3 -23.58 -30.29 13.90
N VAL A 4 -23.46 -29.36 14.84
CA VAL A 4 -22.75 -28.09 14.68
C VAL A 4 -21.34 -28.30 14.13
N LYS A 5 -20.65 -29.35 14.61
CA LYS A 5 -19.33 -29.75 14.13
C LYS A 5 -19.31 -30.07 12.62
N THR A 6 -20.29 -30.80 12.10
CA THR A 6 -20.32 -31.19 10.67
C THR A 6 -20.69 -30.00 9.79
N LYS A 7 -21.55 -29.10 10.25
CA LYS A 7 -21.85 -27.84 9.55
C LYS A 7 -20.61 -26.95 9.40
N LEU A 8 -19.83 -26.80 10.46
CA LEU A 8 -18.58 -26.03 10.45
C LEU A 8 -17.53 -26.65 9.52
N MET A 9 -17.40 -27.98 9.53
CA MET A 9 -16.45 -28.69 8.67
C MET A 9 -16.82 -28.57 7.19
N ASN A 10 -18.10 -28.76 6.84
CA ASN A 10 -18.58 -28.56 5.47
C ASN A 10 -18.39 -27.11 5.00
N ALA A 11 -18.67 -26.14 5.87
CA ALA A 11 -18.47 -24.73 5.56
C ALA A 11 -16.98 -24.38 5.34
N PHE A 12 -16.08 -24.97 6.13
CA PHE A 12 -14.64 -24.83 5.94
C PHE A 12 -14.18 -25.39 4.59
N GLU A 13 -14.62 -26.60 4.23
CA GLU A 13 -14.29 -27.21 2.93
C GLU A 13 -14.86 -26.41 1.74
N SER A 14 -16.08 -25.89 1.84
CA SER A 14 -16.66 -25.02 0.80
C SER A 14 -15.84 -23.74 0.63
N LEU A 15 -15.43 -23.08 1.72
CA LEU A 15 -14.60 -21.87 1.65
C LEU A 15 -13.20 -22.16 1.07
N LYS A 16 -12.64 -23.34 1.34
CA LYS A 16 -11.38 -23.80 0.76
C LYS A 16 -11.50 -24.05 -0.74
N LYS A 17 -12.57 -24.71 -1.21
CA LYS A 17 -12.85 -24.93 -2.64
C LYS A 17 -13.11 -23.63 -3.39
N GLU A 18 -13.81 -22.68 -2.77
CA GLU A 18 -14.14 -21.39 -3.37
C GLU A 18 -12.96 -20.40 -3.37
N GLY A 19 -11.86 -20.71 -2.69
CA GLY A 19 -10.72 -19.81 -2.57
C GLY A 19 -11.11 -18.46 -1.97
N LYS A 20 -12.04 -18.45 -1.00
CA LYS A 20 -12.48 -17.24 -0.29
C LYS A 20 -11.78 -17.12 1.04
N LYS A 21 -11.70 -15.90 1.58
CA LYS A 21 -11.06 -15.60 2.86
C LYS A 21 -11.56 -16.53 3.97
N ILE A 22 -10.66 -17.40 4.44
CA ILE A 22 -10.94 -18.35 5.52
C ILE A 22 -10.69 -17.66 6.86
N SER A 23 -11.71 -17.60 7.71
CA SER A 23 -11.59 -17.12 9.10
C SER A 23 -12.67 -17.78 9.95
N PRO A 24 -12.48 -17.90 11.28
CA PRO A 24 -13.49 -18.50 12.16
C PRO A 24 -14.87 -17.87 11.99
N TYR A 25 -14.92 -16.54 11.87
CA TYR A 25 -16.16 -15.81 11.58
C TYR A 25 -16.77 -16.16 10.22
N ALA A 26 -15.96 -16.24 9.16
CA ALA A 26 -16.45 -16.59 7.82
C ALA A 26 -17.03 -18.01 7.77
N VAL A 27 -16.39 -18.95 8.47
CA VAL A 27 -16.87 -20.34 8.58
C VAL A 27 -18.19 -20.39 9.36
N GLU A 28 -18.30 -19.67 10.48
CA GLU A 28 -19.53 -19.60 11.27
C GLU A 28 -20.71 -19.01 10.48
N LYS A 29 -20.47 -17.94 9.71
CA LYS A 29 -21.48 -17.33 8.84
C LYS A 29 -21.92 -18.26 7.72
N ARG A 30 -20.98 -18.97 7.09
CA ARG A 30 -21.28 -19.93 6.02
C ARG A 30 -22.01 -21.16 6.54
N ALA A 31 -21.71 -21.61 7.76
CA ALA A 31 -22.38 -22.71 8.44
C ALA A 31 -23.76 -22.35 9.02
N GLY A 32 -24.09 -21.06 9.10
CA GLY A 32 -25.34 -20.59 9.71
C GLY A 32 -25.42 -20.86 11.21
N VAL A 33 -24.30 -20.80 11.92
CA VAL A 33 -24.21 -21.04 13.37
C VAL A 33 -23.97 -19.74 14.14
N ALA A 34 -24.22 -19.77 15.44
CA ALA A 34 -23.98 -18.62 16.31
C ALA A 34 -22.50 -18.21 16.30
N ASN A 35 -22.26 -16.90 16.42
CA ASN A 35 -20.90 -16.36 16.50
C ASN A 35 -20.18 -16.95 17.73
N GLY A 36 -18.96 -17.44 17.55
CA GLY A 36 -18.18 -18.09 18.61
C GLY A 36 -18.38 -19.60 18.71
N SER A 37 -19.22 -20.21 17.87
CA SER A 37 -19.38 -21.67 17.81
C SER A 37 -18.08 -22.42 17.47
N CYS A 38 -17.13 -21.79 16.77
CA CYS A 38 -15.82 -22.37 16.51
C CYS A 38 -14.97 -22.50 17.79
N LYS A 39 -15.21 -21.70 18.83
CA LYS A 39 -14.48 -21.79 20.11
C LYS A 39 -14.75 -23.10 20.86
N ASN A 40 -15.94 -23.67 20.66
CA ASN A 40 -16.34 -24.94 21.28
C ASN A 40 -15.67 -26.16 20.62
N HIS A 41 -14.95 -25.95 19.51
CA HIS A 41 -14.29 -27.00 18.75
C HIS A 41 -12.82 -26.61 18.46
N PRO A 42 -11.91 -26.74 19.45
CA PRO A 42 -10.54 -26.28 19.32
C PRO A 42 -9.79 -26.91 18.14
N ALA A 43 -10.03 -28.21 17.87
CA ALA A 43 -9.42 -28.89 16.73
C ALA A 43 -9.83 -28.32 15.36
N LEU A 44 -11.07 -27.83 15.22
CA LEU A 44 -11.50 -27.14 13.99
C LEU A 44 -10.97 -25.71 13.95
N LEU A 45 -10.93 -25.04 15.11
CA LEU A 45 -10.40 -23.68 15.20
C LEU A 45 -8.93 -23.61 14.79
N ASP A 46 -8.09 -24.54 15.26
CA ASP A 46 -6.67 -24.62 14.90
C ASP A 46 -6.50 -24.86 13.40
N MET A 47 -7.33 -25.73 12.82
CA MET A 47 -7.31 -26.01 11.38
C MET A 47 -7.70 -24.77 10.55
N ILE A 48 -8.72 -24.04 10.99
CA ILE A 48 -9.17 -22.78 10.36
C ILE A 48 -8.11 -21.68 10.50
N LEU A 49 -7.45 -21.59 11.65
CA LEU A 49 -6.39 -20.60 11.89
C LEU A 49 -5.13 -20.91 11.11
N ALA A 50 -4.75 -22.19 10.98
CA ALA A 50 -3.66 -22.62 10.12
C ALA A 50 -3.95 -22.26 8.65
N GLU A 51 -5.14 -22.59 8.15
CA GLU A 51 -5.53 -22.27 6.77
C GLU A 51 -5.68 -20.74 6.56
N LYS A 52 -6.15 -19.99 7.55
CA LYS A 52 -6.16 -18.52 7.54
C LYS A 52 -4.75 -17.94 7.40
N ALA A 53 -3.74 -18.55 8.03
CA ALA A 53 -2.35 -18.12 7.90
C ALA A 53 -1.80 -18.37 6.47
N HIS A 54 -2.27 -19.44 5.82
CA HIS A 54 -1.95 -19.72 4.42
C HIS A 54 -2.72 -18.81 3.43
N PHE A 55 -3.90 -18.32 3.83
CA PHE A 55 -4.73 -17.48 2.99
C PHE A 55 -4.26 -16.02 2.97
N HIS A 56 -3.33 -15.68 2.08
CA HIS A 56 -2.95 -14.29 1.81
C HIS A 56 -4.02 -13.60 0.93
N PRO A 57 -4.43 -12.35 1.23
CA PRO A 57 -5.45 -11.62 0.47
C PRO A 57 -5.09 -11.33 -1.00
N ASN A 58 -3.86 -11.67 -1.43
CA ASN A 58 -3.33 -11.30 -2.72
C ASN A 58 -2.73 -12.53 -3.43
N PRO A 59 -3.42 -13.10 -4.44
CA PRO A 59 -3.00 -14.34 -5.09
C PRO A 59 -1.69 -14.21 -5.91
N GLN A 60 -1.20 -12.99 -6.18
CA GLN A 60 0.07 -12.78 -6.89
C GLN A 60 1.34 -13.05 -6.05
N VAL A 61 1.21 -13.22 -4.73
CA VAL A 61 2.37 -13.38 -3.83
C VAL A 61 2.69 -14.85 -3.52
N VAL A 62 1.87 -15.78 -4.01
CA VAL A 62 1.91 -17.21 -3.66
C VAL A 62 3.22 -17.92 -4.06
N ASN A 63 4.02 -17.36 -4.98
CA ASN A 63 5.31 -17.94 -5.36
C ASN A 63 6.50 -17.56 -4.46
N LYS A 64 6.30 -16.87 -3.31
CA LYS A 64 7.42 -16.48 -2.41
C LYS A 64 7.25 -16.86 -0.94
N GLY A 65 6.32 -17.75 -0.62
CA GLY A 65 5.88 -18.00 0.75
C GLY A 65 6.19 -19.39 1.34
N LEU A 66 7.25 -20.08 0.92
CA LEU A 66 7.75 -21.19 1.75
C LEU A 66 8.34 -20.60 3.05
N PRO A 67 8.07 -21.20 4.23
CA PRO A 67 8.65 -20.76 5.48
C PRO A 67 10.14 -21.11 5.47
N THR A 68 10.94 -20.26 4.85
CA THR A 68 12.38 -20.36 5.01
C THR A 68 12.69 -19.97 6.44
N LYS A 69 13.03 -21.01 7.22
CA LYS A 69 13.86 -20.94 8.44
C LYS A 69 14.58 -19.61 8.48
N LYS A 70 14.34 -18.78 9.52
CA LYS A 70 14.99 -17.49 9.76
C LYS A 70 16.34 -17.44 9.03
N LYS A 71 16.35 -16.91 7.80
CA LYS A 71 17.59 -16.79 7.06
C LYS A 71 18.36 -15.76 7.87
N GLN A 72 19.41 -16.20 8.54
CA GLN A 72 20.51 -15.31 8.90
C GLN A 72 20.81 -14.56 7.61
N VAL A 73 20.32 -13.33 7.50
CA VAL A 73 20.70 -12.44 6.42
C VAL A 73 22.20 -12.29 6.62
N ASP A 74 22.99 -12.74 5.64
CA ASP A 74 24.45 -12.58 5.68
C ASP A 74 24.73 -11.15 6.11
N LYS A 75 25.41 -10.99 7.25
CA LYS A 75 25.66 -9.69 7.88
C LYS A 75 26.22 -8.69 6.87
N LYS A 76 27.09 -9.18 5.98
CA LYS A 76 27.64 -8.44 4.84
C LYS A 76 26.57 -7.88 3.90
N LYS A 77 25.58 -8.68 3.50
CA LYS A 77 24.48 -8.22 2.62
C LYS A 77 23.58 -7.20 3.32
N HIS A 78 23.38 -7.35 4.63
CA HIS A 78 22.66 -6.37 5.41
C HIS A 78 23.43 -5.03 5.46
N ASP A 79 24.73 -5.09 5.75
CA ASP A 79 25.59 -3.90 5.83
C ASP A 79 25.69 -3.19 4.47
N ASP A 80 25.82 -3.93 3.37
CA ASP A 80 25.80 -3.39 2.00
C ASP A 80 24.46 -2.69 1.67
N LEU A 81 23.34 -3.25 2.12
CA LEU A 81 22.02 -2.65 1.94
C LEU A 81 21.86 -1.37 2.77
N VAL A 82 22.40 -1.34 4.00
CA VAL A 82 22.37 -0.15 4.85
C VAL A 82 23.18 0.98 4.23
N GLU A 83 24.38 0.70 3.72
CA GLU A 83 25.23 1.71 3.10
C GLU A 83 24.60 2.24 1.80
N SER A 84 24.05 1.35 0.97
CA SER A 84 23.32 1.74 -0.24
C SER A 84 22.10 2.61 0.09
N ASN A 85 21.33 2.25 1.13
CA ASN A 85 20.18 3.05 1.57
C ASN A 85 20.60 4.44 2.07
N LYS A 86 21.71 4.53 2.81
CA LYS A 86 22.25 5.79 3.30
C LYS A 86 22.66 6.70 2.14
N ARG A 87 23.33 6.17 1.12
CA ARG A 87 23.67 6.92 -0.10
C ARG A 87 22.44 7.41 -0.83
N LEU A 88 21.45 6.54 -1.04
CA LEU A 88 20.20 6.91 -1.72
C LEU A 88 19.42 7.97 -0.95
N ARG A 89 19.45 7.97 0.38
CA ARG A 89 18.83 9.04 1.18
C ARG A 89 19.53 10.37 0.99
N ALA A 90 20.87 10.39 1.03
CA ALA A 90 21.63 11.60 0.81
C ALA A 90 21.37 12.20 -0.58
N GLU A 91 21.35 11.37 -1.62
CA GLU A 91 21.04 11.78 -2.99
C GLU A 91 19.60 12.31 -3.12
N ASN A 92 18.63 11.65 -2.50
CA ASN A 92 17.25 12.14 -2.46
C ASN A 92 17.12 13.49 -1.73
N ASP A 93 17.81 13.67 -0.61
CA ASP A 93 17.78 14.94 0.11
C ASP A 93 18.42 16.07 -0.70
N GLN A 94 19.49 15.79 -1.45
CA GLN A 94 20.05 16.73 -2.42
C GLN A 94 19.04 17.12 -3.50
N PHE A 95 18.40 16.15 -4.16
CA PHE A 95 17.39 16.45 -5.18
C PHE A 95 16.20 17.23 -4.63
N ARG A 96 15.78 16.94 -3.41
CA ARG A 96 14.71 17.71 -2.74
C ARG A 96 15.11 19.15 -2.53
N GLU A 97 16.35 19.43 -2.20
CA GLU A 97 16.84 20.80 -2.03
C GLU A 97 16.97 21.53 -3.37
N GLU A 98 17.53 20.88 -4.39
CA GLU A 98 17.60 21.41 -5.76
C GLU A 98 16.20 21.76 -6.30
N MET A 99 15.20 20.91 -6.05
CA MET A 99 13.81 21.18 -6.41
C MET A 99 13.23 22.41 -5.71
N LYS A 100 13.54 22.64 -4.43
CA LYS A 100 13.07 23.85 -3.71
C LYS A 100 13.67 25.12 -4.29
N VAL A 101 14.98 25.09 -4.59
CA VAL A 101 15.68 26.22 -5.21
C VAL A 101 15.06 26.51 -6.58
N MET A 102 14.87 25.47 -7.41
CA MET A 102 14.26 25.61 -8.74
C MET A 102 12.84 26.17 -8.66
N ALA A 103 12.01 25.68 -7.72
CA ALA A 103 10.66 26.19 -7.51
C ALA A 103 10.66 27.68 -7.14
N THR A 104 11.63 28.11 -6.31
CA THR A 104 11.80 29.52 -5.95
C THR A 104 12.18 30.37 -7.16
N SER A 105 13.13 29.92 -7.97
CA SER A 105 13.53 30.60 -9.20
C SER A 105 12.36 30.71 -10.20
N VAL A 106 11.57 29.64 -10.37
CA VAL A 106 10.37 29.66 -11.23
C VAL A 106 9.35 30.66 -10.72
N ALA A 107 9.13 30.74 -9.40
CA ALA A 107 8.22 31.72 -8.81
C ALA A 107 8.70 33.15 -9.07
N GLN A 108 10.00 33.43 -8.89
CA GLN A 108 10.58 34.74 -9.18
C GLN A 108 10.42 35.14 -10.65
N LEU A 109 10.79 34.25 -11.59
CA LEU A 109 10.63 34.49 -13.02
C LEU A 109 9.16 34.71 -13.42
N THR A 110 8.24 33.99 -12.78
CA THR A 110 6.80 34.16 -13.00
C THR A 110 6.34 35.54 -12.57
N TRP A 111 6.81 36.02 -11.41
CA TRP A 111 6.53 37.38 -10.93
C TRP A 111 7.12 38.45 -11.84
N GLU A 112 8.36 38.29 -12.30
CA GLU A 112 8.99 39.21 -13.24
C GLU A 112 8.24 39.27 -14.57
N LEU A 113 7.83 38.12 -15.10
CA LEU A 113 7.03 38.04 -16.33
C LEU A 113 5.68 38.73 -16.15
N HIS A 114 5.01 38.51 -15.01
CA HIS A 114 3.75 39.18 -14.70
C HIS A 114 3.95 40.71 -14.65
N ARG A 115 4.97 41.19 -13.93
CA ARG A 115 5.33 42.60 -13.86
C ARG A 115 5.62 43.19 -15.24
N TYR A 116 6.43 42.52 -16.06
CA TYR A 116 6.73 42.97 -17.42
C TYR A 116 5.47 43.10 -18.29
N LYS A 117 4.57 42.11 -18.23
CA LYS A 117 3.28 42.15 -18.92
C LYS A 117 2.40 43.30 -18.44
N THR A 118 2.38 43.61 -17.14
CA THR A 118 1.60 44.73 -16.61
C THR A 118 2.14 46.09 -17.06
N VAL A 119 3.46 46.29 -17.02
CA VAL A 119 4.12 47.53 -17.46
C VAL A 119 3.89 47.77 -18.95
N THR A 120 4.09 46.75 -19.79
CA THR A 120 3.88 46.87 -21.24
C THR A 120 2.41 47.07 -21.62
N ARG A 121 1.46 46.50 -20.86
CA ARG A 121 0.02 46.74 -21.05
C ARG A 121 -0.42 48.15 -20.66
N GLN A 122 0.19 48.76 -19.63
CA GLN A 122 -0.07 50.15 -19.28
C GLN A 122 0.44 51.10 -20.38
N HIS A 123 1.65 50.87 -20.91
CA HIS A 123 2.22 51.72 -21.95
C HIS A 123 1.53 51.58 -23.33
N SER A 124 0.96 50.43 -23.67
CA SER A 124 0.22 50.28 -24.94
C SER A 124 -1.14 51.00 -24.95
N SER A 125 -1.73 51.24 -23.78
CA SER A 125 -3.00 51.98 -23.66
C SER A 125 -2.87 53.48 -23.92
N ASN A 126 -1.68 54.06 -23.70
CA ASN A 126 -1.42 55.49 -23.94
C ASN A 126 -1.21 55.84 -25.42
N VAL A 127 -1.03 54.86 -26.31
CA VAL A 127 -0.77 55.10 -27.75
C VAL A 127 -2.06 55.35 -28.55
N LYS A 128 -3.26 55.17 -27.96
CA LYS A 128 -4.55 55.31 -28.67
C LYS A 128 -5.06 56.74 -28.89
N SER A 129 -4.24 57.78 -28.71
CA SER A 129 -4.72 59.17 -28.80
C SER A 129 -3.95 60.10 -29.75
N ILE A 130 -3.19 59.55 -30.71
CA ILE A 130 -2.73 60.36 -31.85
C ILE A 130 -3.85 60.36 -32.89
N LYS A 131 -4.72 61.38 -32.84
CA LYS A 131 -5.59 61.74 -33.96
C LYS A 131 -4.71 62.34 -35.06
N ILE A 132 -4.72 61.73 -36.24
CA ILE A 132 -4.31 62.35 -37.50
C ILE A 132 -5.49 63.19 -38.00
#